data_AF-A0A4U8SNW1-F1
#
_entry.id   AF-A0A4U8SNW1-F1
#
_cell.length_a   1.000
_cell.length_b   1.000
_cell.length_c   1.000
_cell.angle_alpha   90.00
_cell.angle_beta   90.00
_cell.angle_gamma   90.00
#
_symmetry.space_group_name_H-M   'P 1'
#
loop_
_entity.id
_entity.type
_entity.pdbx_description
1 polymer ?
#
loop_
_entity_poly.entity_id
_entity_poly.type
_entity_poly.pdbx_seq_one_letter_code
_entity_poly.pdbx_strand_id
1 'polypeptide(L)'
;MKTYQFLCALATLGALLWSGCEDKYRPQNEEELLKLVRDKNVKLNKIDTSAITDMSLLFAQLSPAVCKGIQQEQELSELDKRILLVCRYPYVERDFSGIDTWDTSNVENMQGLFLNNQSFNESLNAWNVSKVKDMLGMFQDATRFNQLLDKWDTRSVENMAFMFQGAKNFNQPLNAWNVSQVQHFDYMFADTRAFNQPLDKWDLKSAKSLEDMFSFAASFSQNLDSWQVEHIEAFHNNRFGFDKYYAREVIFWNSPMVANLPIWAKEPKPPYPHTHKPKDRAELVAILSKKYEVNGEFYEVPLSAIDTSAITDMSFLFANYKNCDFFLTLLKDSRAVENCESSIKYRKDFEGIEQWDTSNVVDMKYMFYGSERFNHSIQSWNVSQVKNMRSMFEGAKNFNQPLNAWHTASLKEMVYLFRDAEQFNQPLDKWDISQVESLCNVFAYAKSFNQNIQSWDTSKVINMEDLFEGAQAFNQPLNNWNVSKVLNMEAMFADAKSFNQPLDKWDTSSVKDMSSMFSGAESFNQPLNTWQVGNVYDMRSMFERATKFNQPLDKWNVSNVYKINYMFVEASHFKQDLNMWNINIWNILELEGIPSYVFEGSPLQSNPPKWYKNLVGQKRE
;
A
#
# COMPACT_ATOMS: atom_id res chain seq x y z
N MET A 1 -13.90 50.34 20.51
CA MET A 1 -13.59 50.71 21.92
C MET A 1 -14.57 51.78 22.36
N LYS A 2 -15.31 51.54 23.46
CA LYS A 2 -16.41 52.35 24.04
C LYS A 2 -17.65 52.38 23.12
N THR A 3 -18.81 51.82 23.47
CA THR A 3 -19.57 51.83 24.73
C THR A 3 -20.60 50.69 24.68
N TYR A 4 -20.51 49.67 25.53
CA TYR A 4 -21.66 48.82 25.95
C TYR A 4 -21.31 48.12 27.27
N GLN A 5 -21.05 48.92 28.31
CA GLN A 5 -21.21 48.52 29.71
C GLN A 5 -22.54 49.11 30.16
N PHE A 6 -23.67 48.45 29.91
CA PHE A 6 -24.94 48.68 30.63
C PHE A 6 -25.96 47.66 30.11
N LEU A 7 -25.94 46.45 30.68
CA LEU A 7 -27.07 45.50 30.81
C LEU A 7 -26.60 44.22 31.54
N CYS A 8 -25.98 44.36 32.71
CA CYS A 8 -25.71 43.24 33.61
C CYS A 8 -25.95 43.59 35.10
N ALA A 9 -26.89 44.50 35.36
CA ALA A 9 -27.32 44.82 36.70
C ALA A 9 -28.83 45.03 36.69
N LEU A 10 -29.58 43.97 37.01
CA LEU A 10 -30.88 43.99 37.72
C LEU A 10 -31.45 42.55 37.76
N ALA A 11 -30.91 41.72 38.64
CA ALA A 11 -31.63 40.61 39.27
C ALA A 11 -30.96 40.31 40.61
N THR A 12 -31.67 40.65 41.67
CA THR A 12 -31.28 40.56 43.08
C THR A 12 -31.35 39.13 43.63
N LEU A 13 -30.40 38.81 44.51
CA LEU A 13 -30.48 37.81 45.60
C LEU A 13 -30.77 36.35 45.22
N GLY A 14 -29.69 35.60 44.98
CA GLY A 14 -29.69 34.13 44.95
C GLY A 14 -28.36 33.60 44.43
N ALA A 15 -27.45 33.25 45.33
CA ALA A 15 -26.15 32.69 44.98
C ALA A 15 -26.31 31.33 44.29
N LEU A 16 -25.76 31.19 43.06
CA LEU A 16 -25.14 29.98 42.52
C LEU A 16 -24.48 30.30 41.17
N LEU A 17 -23.16 30.08 41.12
CA LEU A 17 -22.32 29.91 39.93
C LEU A 17 -22.30 31.05 38.91
N TRP A 18 -21.48 32.06 39.17
CA TRP A 18 -20.93 32.93 38.11
C TRP A 18 -19.49 32.52 37.82
N SER A 19 -19.31 31.61 36.87
CA SER A 19 -18.02 31.38 36.21
C SER A 19 -18.07 31.93 34.79
N GLY A 20 -17.37 33.03 34.56
CA GLY A 20 -16.81 33.39 33.26
C GLY A 20 -17.73 34.13 32.28
N CYS A 21 -17.94 35.43 32.49
CA CYS A 21 -18.17 36.34 31.36
C CYS A 21 -16.81 36.57 30.68
N GLU A 22 -16.33 35.60 29.92
CA GLU A 22 -15.20 35.84 29.03
C GLU A 22 -15.70 36.65 27.83
N ASP A 23 -15.06 37.79 27.55
CA ASP A 23 -15.37 38.62 26.39
C ASP A 23 -15.11 37.82 25.10
N LYS A 24 -16.16 37.17 24.58
CA LYS A 24 -16.14 36.53 23.26
C LYS A 24 -16.48 37.54 22.17
N TYR A 25 -15.78 37.47 21.04
CA TYR A 25 -16.16 38.14 19.79
C TYR A 25 -17.43 37.47 19.25
N ARG A 26 -18.45 38.26 18.90
CA ARG A 26 -19.75 37.76 18.41
C ARG A 26 -20.02 38.26 16.99
N PRO A 27 -19.34 37.71 15.97
CA PRO A 27 -19.59 38.10 14.58
C PRO A 27 -21.08 37.90 14.24
N GLN A 28 -21.71 38.91 13.64
CA GLN A 28 -23.11 38.85 13.22
C GLN A 28 -23.27 38.36 11.78
N ASN A 29 -22.18 38.32 11.03
CA ASN A 29 -22.15 37.92 9.63
C ASN A 29 -20.79 37.29 9.29
N GLU A 30 -20.73 36.70 8.11
CA GLU A 30 -19.58 35.94 7.63
C GLU A 30 -18.35 36.83 7.38
N GLU A 31 -18.52 38.10 7.00
CA GLU A 31 -17.40 39.02 6.79
C GLU A 31 -16.73 39.39 8.11
N GLU A 32 -17.52 39.64 9.17
CA GLU A 32 -16.99 39.84 10.52
C GLU A 32 -16.25 38.62 11.01
N LEU A 33 -16.82 37.42 10.81
CA LEU A 33 -16.13 36.17 11.17
C LEU A 33 -14.82 36.01 10.38
N LEU A 34 -14.84 36.27 9.07
CA LEU A 34 -13.65 36.18 8.22
C LEU A 34 -12.55 37.13 8.70
N LYS A 35 -12.89 38.39 9.05
CA LYS A 35 -11.92 39.35 9.61
C LYS A 35 -11.28 38.83 10.89
N LEU A 36 -12.09 38.29 11.82
CA LEU A 36 -11.60 37.74 13.08
C LEU A 36 -10.70 36.52 12.86
N VAL A 37 -11.09 35.61 11.96
CA VAL A 37 -10.29 34.44 11.60
C VAL A 37 -8.97 34.82 10.92
N ARG A 38 -8.95 35.91 10.16
CA ARG A 38 -7.74 36.40 9.47
C ARG A 38 -6.81 37.20 10.38
N ASP A 39 -7.24 37.61 11.57
CA ASP A 39 -6.37 38.19 12.59
C ASP A 39 -5.70 37.10 13.44
N LYS A 40 -4.40 36.90 13.23
CA LYS A 40 -3.59 35.92 13.97
C LYS A 40 -3.55 36.15 15.49
N ASN A 41 -3.90 37.34 15.98
CA ASN A 41 -3.91 37.64 17.40
C ASN A 41 -5.24 37.23 18.07
N VAL A 42 -6.27 36.96 17.28
CA VAL A 42 -7.56 36.47 17.78
C VAL A 42 -7.50 34.95 17.92
N LYS A 43 -7.61 34.49 19.17
CA LYS A 43 -7.72 33.05 19.48
C LYS A 43 -9.10 32.52 19.09
N LEU A 44 -9.15 31.33 18.49
CA LEU A 44 -10.40 30.76 17.97
C LEU A 44 -11.45 30.50 19.06
N ASN A 45 -11.04 30.03 20.23
CA ASN A 45 -11.95 29.79 21.36
C ASN A 45 -12.58 31.08 21.94
N LYS A 46 -12.12 32.26 21.50
CA LYS A 46 -12.72 33.56 21.87
C LYS A 46 -13.75 34.03 20.85
N ILE A 47 -14.03 33.28 19.80
CA ILE A 47 -15.06 33.62 18.81
C ILE A 47 -16.31 32.79 19.10
N ASP A 48 -17.45 33.45 19.21
CA ASP A 48 -18.78 32.85 19.34
C ASP A 48 -19.41 32.76 17.95
N THR A 49 -19.51 31.54 17.42
CA THR A 49 -20.03 31.27 16.07
C THR A 49 -21.51 30.90 16.06
N SER A 50 -22.20 30.98 17.20
CA SER A 50 -23.59 30.50 17.34
C SER A 50 -24.60 31.18 16.39
N ALA A 51 -24.30 32.39 15.91
CA ALA A 51 -25.14 33.13 14.97
C ALA A 51 -24.82 32.85 13.48
N ILE A 52 -23.77 32.08 13.18
CA ILE A 52 -23.24 31.91 11.82
C ILE A 52 -23.90 30.71 11.14
N THR A 53 -24.44 30.95 9.95
CA THR A 53 -25.07 29.91 9.11
C THR A 53 -24.21 29.47 7.93
N ASP A 54 -23.21 30.27 7.54
CA ASP A 54 -22.34 29.99 6.41
C ASP A 54 -20.88 30.16 6.84
N MET A 55 -20.11 29.09 6.72
CA MET A 55 -18.67 29.06 7.00
C MET A 55 -17.84 28.83 5.72
N SER A 56 -18.45 28.95 4.54
CA SER A 56 -17.78 28.66 3.27
C SER A 56 -16.47 29.44 3.13
N LEU A 57 -15.43 28.76 2.65
CA LEU A 57 -14.10 29.33 2.35
C LEU A 57 -13.38 30.04 3.50
N LEU A 58 -13.83 29.88 4.76
CA LEU A 58 -13.32 30.65 5.90
C LEU A 58 -11.83 30.43 6.16
N PHE A 59 -11.32 29.21 5.97
CA PHE A 59 -9.90 28.86 6.10
C PHE A 59 -9.26 28.44 4.77
N ALA A 60 -9.92 28.75 3.64
CA ALA A 60 -9.42 28.44 2.31
C ALA A 60 -8.13 29.21 1.98
N GLN A 61 -7.19 28.52 1.34
CA GLN A 61 -6.00 29.11 0.73
C GLN A 61 -6.20 29.26 -0.78
N LEU A 62 -6.56 30.46 -1.21
CA LEU A 62 -6.81 30.77 -2.63
C LEU A 62 -5.56 31.36 -3.30
N SER A 63 -5.29 30.94 -4.53
CA SER A 63 -4.16 31.47 -5.28
C SER A 63 -4.44 32.90 -5.79
N PRO A 64 -3.41 33.75 -5.96
CA PRO A 64 -3.58 35.07 -6.58
C PRO A 64 -4.19 35.03 -7.99
N ALA A 65 -4.02 33.92 -8.72
CA ALA A 65 -4.59 33.74 -10.05
C ALA A 65 -6.13 33.61 -10.00
N VAL A 66 -6.66 32.82 -9.05
CA VAL A 66 -8.11 32.69 -8.82
C VAL A 66 -8.72 34.05 -8.51
N CYS A 67 -8.10 34.81 -7.61
CA CYS A 67 -8.59 36.14 -7.23
C CYS A 67 -8.60 37.16 -8.39
N LYS A 68 -7.68 37.03 -9.36
CA LYS A 68 -7.63 37.91 -10.54
C LYS A 68 -8.60 37.51 -11.65
N GLY A 69 -8.87 36.21 -11.81
CA GLY A 69 -9.76 35.70 -12.87
C GLY A 69 -11.19 36.19 -12.73
N ILE A 70 -11.74 36.15 -11.51
CA ILE A 70 -13.14 36.51 -11.22
C ILE A 70 -13.42 38.01 -11.43
N GLN A 71 -12.40 38.87 -11.31
CA GLN A 71 -12.55 40.33 -11.49
C GLN A 71 -12.87 40.73 -12.94
N GLN A 72 -12.87 39.78 -13.89
CA GLN A 72 -13.11 40.02 -15.32
C GLN A 72 -14.54 39.68 -15.77
N GLU A 73 -15.41 39.20 -14.87
CA GLU A 73 -16.77 38.78 -15.21
C GLU A 73 -17.81 39.91 -15.08
N GLN A 74 -18.78 39.93 -16.00
CA GLN A 74 -19.82 40.96 -16.08
C GLN A 74 -20.99 40.72 -15.12
N GLU A 75 -21.28 39.46 -14.77
CA GLU A 75 -22.29 39.06 -13.78
C GLU A 75 -21.70 38.00 -12.84
N LEU A 76 -21.56 38.33 -11.56
CA LEU A 76 -20.94 37.48 -10.54
C LEU A 76 -21.97 36.60 -9.84
N SER A 77 -21.71 35.29 -9.75
CA SER A 77 -22.49 34.37 -8.91
C SER A 77 -22.31 34.67 -7.41
N GLU A 78 -23.16 34.11 -6.53
CA GLU A 78 -22.96 34.23 -5.08
C GLU A 78 -21.63 33.61 -4.62
N LEU A 79 -21.19 32.53 -5.27
CA LEU A 79 -19.88 31.93 -5.02
C LEU A 79 -18.75 32.88 -5.43
N ASP A 80 -18.86 33.56 -6.58
CA ASP A 80 -17.85 34.52 -7.02
C ASP A 80 -17.75 35.72 -6.08
N LYS A 81 -18.89 36.21 -5.57
CA LYS A 81 -18.93 37.25 -4.54
C LYS A 81 -18.23 36.79 -3.26
N ARG A 82 -18.47 35.55 -2.82
CA ARG A 82 -17.81 34.94 -1.66
C ARG A 82 -16.31 34.81 -1.88
N ILE A 83 -15.87 34.33 -3.03
CA ILE A 83 -14.44 34.23 -3.37
C ILE A 83 -13.78 35.61 -3.37
N LEU A 84 -14.40 36.61 -4.00
CA LEU A 84 -13.88 37.98 -3.99
C LEU A 84 -13.78 38.56 -2.57
N LEU A 85 -14.73 38.23 -1.69
CA LEU A 85 -14.65 38.62 -0.28
C LEU A 85 -13.44 37.98 0.42
N VAL A 86 -13.23 36.67 0.22
CA VAL A 86 -12.06 35.96 0.78
C VAL A 86 -10.75 36.51 0.22
N CYS A 87 -10.70 36.85 -1.07
CA CYS A 87 -9.53 37.45 -1.71
C CYS A 87 -9.14 38.83 -1.15
N ARG A 88 -10.08 39.58 -0.55
CA ARG A 88 -9.77 40.85 0.14
C ARG A 88 -9.04 40.64 1.47
N TYR A 89 -9.15 39.45 2.06
CA TYR A 89 -8.50 39.09 3.32
C TYR A 89 -7.67 37.81 3.12
N PRO A 90 -6.46 37.95 2.52
CA PRO A 90 -5.61 36.80 2.20
C PRO A 90 -5.35 35.91 3.41
N TYR A 91 -5.23 34.60 3.16
CA TYR A 91 -4.97 33.62 4.21
C TYR A 91 -3.72 33.97 5.03
N VAL A 92 -3.83 33.77 6.35
CA VAL A 92 -2.73 33.88 7.30
C VAL A 92 -2.63 32.55 8.04
N GLU A 93 -1.45 31.93 8.00
CA GLU A 93 -1.18 30.74 8.79
C GLU A 93 -1.37 31.04 10.28
N ARG A 94 -2.12 30.19 10.98
CA ARG A 94 -2.52 30.43 12.36
C ARG A 94 -2.71 29.15 13.15
N ASP A 95 -2.64 29.30 14.46
CA ASP A 95 -2.97 28.26 15.43
C ASP A 95 -4.49 27.96 15.38
N PHE A 96 -4.82 26.69 15.18
CA PHE A 96 -6.19 26.20 15.13
C PHE A 96 -6.70 25.73 16.51
N SER A 97 -5.88 25.82 17.55
CA SER A 97 -6.27 25.46 18.92
C SER A 97 -7.56 26.14 19.34
N GLY A 98 -8.51 25.34 19.82
CA GLY A 98 -9.81 25.80 20.30
C GLY A 98 -10.89 25.94 19.21
N ILE A 99 -10.60 25.57 17.95
CA ILE A 99 -11.62 25.53 16.89
C ILE A 99 -12.74 24.52 17.18
N ASP A 100 -12.40 23.44 17.89
CA ASP A 100 -13.31 22.40 18.35
C ASP A 100 -14.41 22.93 19.29
N THR A 101 -14.20 24.11 19.89
CA THR A 101 -15.15 24.76 20.81
C THR A 101 -16.22 25.61 20.12
N TRP A 102 -16.16 25.73 18.79
CA TRP A 102 -17.12 26.49 18.01
C TRP A 102 -18.50 25.85 18.02
N ASP A 103 -19.54 26.67 18.14
CA ASP A 103 -20.92 26.26 17.95
C ASP A 103 -21.24 26.30 16.46
N THR A 104 -21.40 25.13 15.85
CA THR A 104 -21.75 24.97 14.43
C THR A 104 -23.20 24.55 14.23
N SER A 105 -24.03 24.52 15.27
CA SER A 105 -25.38 23.95 15.24
C SER A 105 -26.37 24.68 14.32
N ASN A 106 -26.00 25.88 13.86
CA ASN A 106 -26.77 26.67 12.90
C ASN A 106 -26.15 26.73 11.49
N VAL A 107 -24.99 26.11 11.28
CA VAL A 107 -24.28 26.15 10.01
C VAL A 107 -25.00 25.26 8.99
N GLU A 108 -25.33 25.83 7.83
CA GLU A 108 -25.92 25.15 6.67
C GLU A 108 -24.90 24.99 5.51
N ASN A 109 -23.88 25.84 5.43
CA ASN A 109 -22.88 25.82 4.35
C ASN A 109 -21.44 25.74 4.89
N MET A 110 -20.71 24.70 4.50
CA MET A 110 -19.28 24.48 4.82
C MET A 110 -18.41 24.35 3.55
N GLN A 111 -18.90 24.82 2.40
CA GLN A 111 -18.20 24.74 1.12
C GLN A 111 -16.77 25.28 1.21
N GLY A 112 -15.78 24.45 0.89
CA GLY A 112 -14.38 24.83 0.79
C GLY A 112 -13.78 25.35 2.10
N LEU A 113 -14.36 25.01 3.26
CA LEU A 113 -13.98 25.57 4.56
C LEU A 113 -12.46 25.53 4.80
N PHE A 114 -11.80 24.42 4.48
CA PHE A 114 -10.35 24.21 4.60
C PHE A 114 -9.67 23.93 3.24
N LEU A 115 -10.25 24.41 2.14
CA LEU A 115 -9.69 24.25 0.79
C LEU A 115 -8.21 24.68 0.73
N ASN A 116 -7.36 23.81 0.17
CA ASN A 116 -5.90 23.98 0.07
C ASN A 116 -5.17 24.15 1.41
N ASN A 117 -5.81 23.87 2.56
CA ASN A 117 -5.16 24.04 3.85
C ASN A 117 -4.29 22.83 4.21
N GLN A 118 -3.11 22.77 3.61
CA GLN A 118 -2.20 21.63 3.71
C GLN A 118 -1.67 21.38 5.13
N SER A 119 -1.73 22.36 6.04
CA SER A 119 -1.25 22.21 7.43
C SER A 119 -2.32 21.83 8.43
N PHE A 120 -3.62 21.96 8.08
CA PHE A 120 -4.73 21.72 9.00
C PHE A 120 -4.86 20.24 9.38
N ASN A 121 -4.93 19.96 10.69
CA ASN A 121 -5.16 18.61 11.23
C ASN A 121 -5.75 18.62 12.66
N GLU A 122 -6.53 19.64 13.02
CA GLU A 122 -7.19 19.71 14.34
C GLU A 122 -8.51 18.94 14.38
N SER A 123 -8.90 18.48 15.58
CA SER A 123 -10.13 17.71 15.74
C SER A 123 -11.38 18.57 15.52
N LEU A 124 -12.33 18.04 14.73
CA LEU A 124 -13.63 18.66 14.47
C LEU A 124 -14.80 17.77 14.91
N ASN A 125 -14.51 16.66 15.60
CA ASN A 125 -15.51 15.63 15.90
C ASN A 125 -16.60 16.10 16.89
N ALA A 126 -16.37 17.21 17.59
CA ALA A 126 -17.34 17.82 18.51
C ALA A 126 -18.36 18.74 17.80
N TRP A 127 -18.12 19.09 16.53
CA TRP A 127 -19.00 19.97 15.78
C TRP A 127 -20.35 19.31 15.49
N ASN A 128 -21.41 20.11 15.62
CA ASN A 128 -22.75 19.72 15.22
C ASN A 128 -22.94 20.11 13.74
N VAL A 129 -22.99 19.11 12.86
CA VAL A 129 -23.20 19.31 11.42
C VAL A 129 -24.61 18.92 10.95
N SER A 130 -25.55 18.70 11.88
CA SER A 130 -26.90 18.19 11.57
C SER A 130 -27.76 19.08 10.66
N LYS A 131 -27.37 20.35 10.46
CA LYS A 131 -28.03 21.28 9.53
C LYS A 131 -27.24 21.57 8.27
N VAL A 132 -26.01 21.08 8.17
CA VAL A 132 -25.13 21.35 7.02
C VAL A 132 -25.70 20.63 5.80
N LYS A 133 -25.87 21.40 4.71
CA LYS A 133 -26.35 20.93 3.40
C LYS A 133 -25.22 20.84 2.39
N ASP A 134 -24.26 21.76 2.43
CA ASP A 134 -23.16 21.81 1.47
C ASP A 134 -21.79 21.62 2.16
N MET A 135 -21.06 20.58 1.77
CA MET A 135 -19.69 20.25 2.18
C MET A 135 -18.73 20.20 0.99
N LEU A 136 -19.09 20.81 -0.14
CA LEU A 136 -18.29 20.76 -1.36
C LEU A 136 -16.87 21.26 -1.11
N GLY A 137 -15.87 20.44 -1.43
CA GLY A 137 -14.45 20.79 -1.30
C GLY A 137 -13.98 21.12 0.12
N MET A 138 -14.72 20.75 1.17
CA MET A 138 -14.46 21.18 2.56
C MET A 138 -13.00 20.94 2.99
N PHE A 139 -12.40 19.82 2.62
CA PHE A 139 -11.01 19.43 2.90
C PHE A 139 -10.20 19.17 1.63
N GLN A 140 -10.61 19.73 0.48
CA GLN A 140 -9.87 19.58 -0.77
C GLN A 140 -8.43 20.10 -0.59
N ASP A 141 -7.45 19.28 -0.95
CA ASP A 141 -6.01 19.50 -0.80
C ASP A 141 -5.52 19.78 0.64
N ALA A 142 -6.30 19.39 1.66
CA ALA A 142 -5.87 19.39 3.06
C ALA A 142 -4.97 18.17 3.35
N THR A 143 -3.79 18.13 2.74
CA THR A 143 -2.92 16.93 2.66
C THR A 143 -2.55 16.27 4.00
N ARG A 144 -2.50 17.02 5.11
CA ARG A 144 -2.20 16.50 6.45
C ARG A 144 -3.41 16.05 7.25
N PHE A 145 -4.62 16.39 6.81
CA PHE A 145 -5.83 16.12 7.58
C PHE A 145 -6.11 14.62 7.72
N ASN A 146 -6.27 14.15 8.95
CA ASN A 146 -6.57 12.74 9.25
C ASN A 146 -7.27 12.59 10.62
N GLN A 147 -8.21 13.48 10.94
CA GLN A 147 -8.94 13.48 12.22
C GLN A 147 -10.31 12.80 12.12
N LEU A 148 -10.76 12.20 13.23
CA LEU A 148 -12.06 11.53 13.32
C LEU A 148 -13.22 12.48 13.05
N LEU A 149 -14.22 11.98 12.31
CA LEU A 149 -15.49 12.65 12.00
C LEU A 149 -16.69 11.72 12.20
N ASP A 150 -16.52 10.67 12.99
CA ASP A 150 -17.47 9.58 13.18
C ASP A 150 -18.72 9.98 13.97
N LYS A 151 -18.71 11.14 14.65
CA LYS A 151 -19.87 11.66 15.42
C LYS A 151 -20.77 12.60 14.61
N TRP A 152 -20.41 12.91 13.39
CA TRP A 152 -21.16 13.85 12.56
C TRP A 152 -22.48 13.25 12.09
N ASP A 153 -23.58 13.99 12.30
CA ASP A 153 -24.89 13.66 11.74
C ASP A 153 -25.03 14.28 10.34
N THR A 154 -24.73 13.50 9.31
CA THR A 154 -24.67 13.97 7.91
C THR A 154 -26.01 13.87 7.17
N ARG A 155 -27.12 13.53 7.84
CA ARG A 155 -28.41 13.23 7.18
C ARG A 155 -29.00 14.36 6.36
N SER A 156 -28.55 15.60 6.58
CA SER A 156 -29.03 16.79 5.89
C SER A 156 -28.10 17.26 4.77
N VAL A 157 -26.95 16.60 4.59
CA VAL A 157 -25.98 16.97 3.56
C VAL A 157 -26.50 16.54 2.18
N GLU A 158 -26.46 17.47 1.23
CA GLU A 158 -26.89 17.29 -0.15
C GLU A 158 -25.69 17.30 -1.12
N ASN A 159 -24.56 17.91 -0.77
CA ASN A 159 -23.39 18.04 -1.64
C ASN A 159 -22.08 17.72 -0.89
N MET A 160 -21.35 16.70 -1.37
CA MET A 160 -20.03 16.28 -0.87
C MET A 160 -18.97 16.22 -1.99
N ALA A 161 -19.24 16.81 -3.16
CA ALA A 161 -18.30 16.81 -4.26
C ALA A 161 -16.96 17.43 -3.82
N PHE A 162 -15.84 16.86 -4.26
CA PHE A 162 -14.46 17.28 -3.93
C PHE A 162 -14.10 17.27 -2.43
N MET A 163 -14.97 16.81 -1.52
CA MET A 163 -14.82 17.04 -0.08
C MET A 163 -13.45 16.65 0.47
N PHE A 164 -12.87 15.52 0.03
CA PHE A 164 -11.55 15.04 0.44
C PHE A 164 -10.55 14.93 -0.73
N GLN A 165 -10.84 15.50 -1.90
CA GLN A 165 -9.92 15.41 -3.04
C GLN A 165 -8.52 15.89 -2.62
N GLY A 166 -7.48 15.09 -2.85
CA GLY A 166 -6.10 15.46 -2.52
C GLY A 166 -5.77 15.46 -1.02
N ALA A 167 -6.68 15.05 -0.12
CA ALA A 167 -6.42 14.86 1.31
C ALA A 167 -5.61 13.57 1.54
N LYS A 168 -4.36 13.54 1.05
CA LYS A 168 -3.53 12.34 0.87
C LYS A 168 -3.40 11.41 2.08
N ASN A 169 -3.42 11.95 3.30
CA ASN A 169 -3.26 11.19 4.54
C ASN A 169 -4.58 10.75 5.19
N PHE A 170 -5.72 11.20 4.68
CA PHE A 170 -7.02 10.93 5.31
C PHE A 170 -7.39 9.44 5.18
N ASN A 171 -7.62 8.78 6.32
CA ASN A 171 -8.02 7.38 6.39
C ASN A 171 -8.87 7.09 7.64
N GLN A 172 -9.85 7.95 7.93
CA GLN A 172 -10.73 7.85 9.11
C GLN A 172 -12.08 7.22 8.75
N PRO A 173 -12.72 6.47 9.68
CA PRO A 173 -13.94 5.73 9.40
C PRO A 173 -15.12 6.64 9.08
N LEU A 174 -15.77 6.39 7.94
CA LEU A 174 -16.96 7.13 7.48
C LEU A 174 -18.20 6.24 7.26
N ASN A 175 -18.09 4.93 7.49
CA ASN A 175 -19.18 3.97 7.19
C ASN A 175 -20.47 4.22 7.99
N ALA A 176 -20.39 4.96 9.09
CA ALA A 176 -21.53 5.30 9.95
C ALA A 176 -22.30 6.55 9.48
N TRP A 177 -21.77 7.30 8.51
CA TRP A 177 -22.43 8.49 7.97
C TRP A 177 -23.73 8.13 7.25
N ASN A 178 -24.75 8.96 7.44
CA ASN A 178 -25.98 8.87 6.66
C ASN A 178 -25.84 9.76 5.44
N VAL A 179 -25.66 9.15 4.27
CA VAL A 179 -25.50 9.85 2.99
C VAL A 179 -26.75 9.76 2.10
N SER A 180 -27.88 9.30 2.64
CA SER A 180 -29.11 9.06 1.86
C SER A 180 -29.71 10.30 1.19
N GLN A 181 -29.31 11.50 1.58
CA GLN A 181 -29.74 12.77 0.97
C GLN A 181 -28.68 13.40 0.07
N VAL A 182 -27.46 12.86 0.04
CA VAL A 182 -26.36 13.42 -0.75
C VAL A 182 -26.60 13.13 -2.23
N GLN A 183 -26.52 14.18 -3.04
CA GLN A 183 -26.77 14.14 -4.49
C GLN A 183 -25.46 14.15 -5.28
N HIS A 184 -24.42 14.80 -4.77
CA HIS A 184 -23.16 15.01 -5.52
C HIS A 184 -21.96 14.48 -4.74
N PHE A 185 -21.22 13.55 -5.35
CA PHE A 185 -20.02 12.90 -4.79
C PHE A 185 -18.80 13.02 -5.71
N ASP A 186 -18.89 13.82 -6.77
CA ASP A 186 -17.86 13.91 -7.80
C ASP A 186 -16.51 14.24 -7.16
N TYR A 187 -15.47 13.50 -7.54
CA TYR A 187 -14.10 13.66 -7.05
C TYR A 187 -13.94 13.57 -5.53
N MET A 188 -14.94 13.14 -4.76
CA MET A 188 -14.95 13.23 -3.29
C MET A 188 -13.68 12.66 -2.65
N PHE A 189 -13.15 11.54 -3.16
CA PHE A 189 -11.93 10.88 -2.68
C PHE A 189 -10.80 10.84 -3.73
N ALA A 190 -10.87 11.64 -4.80
CA ALA A 190 -9.84 11.63 -5.83
C ALA A 190 -8.46 12.01 -5.25
N ASP A 191 -7.40 11.27 -5.58
CA ASP A 191 -6.02 11.38 -5.00
C ASP A 191 -5.97 11.31 -3.45
N THR A 192 -6.97 10.71 -2.79
CA THR A 192 -6.96 10.43 -1.33
C THR A 192 -6.17 9.16 -1.05
N ARG A 193 -4.85 9.23 -1.20
CA ARG A 193 -3.96 8.06 -1.32
C ARG A 193 -4.03 7.05 -0.18
N ALA A 194 -4.25 7.48 1.06
CA ALA A 194 -4.28 6.61 2.23
C ALA A 194 -5.67 6.00 2.52
N PHE A 195 -6.74 6.50 1.91
CA PHE A 195 -8.10 6.12 2.28
C PHE A 195 -8.43 4.69 1.84
N ASN A 196 -8.79 3.84 2.80
CA ASN A 196 -9.24 2.47 2.55
C ASN A 196 -10.25 2.00 3.62
N GLN A 197 -11.18 2.89 4.01
CA GLN A 197 -12.21 2.57 4.99
C GLN A 197 -13.47 2.01 4.31
N PRO A 198 -14.22 1.10 4.97
CA PRO A 198 -15.43 0.53 4.40
C PRO A 198 -16.50 1.59 4.17
N LEU A 199 -17.23 1.47 3.06
CA LEU A 199 -18.35 2.33 2.65
C LEU A 199 -19.58 1.51 2.21
N ASP A 200 -19.59 0.23 2.54
CA ASP A 200 -20.58 -0.78 2.11
C ASP A 200 -22.01 -0.48 2.60
N LYS A 201 -22.16 0.37 3.62
CA LYS A 201 -23.46 0.71 4.24
C LYS A 201 -24.08 2.01 3.73
N TRP A 202 -23.40 2.72 2.84
CA TRP A 202 -23.92 3.98 2.31
C TRP A 202 -25.15 3.75 1.40
N ASP A 203 -26.22 4.50 1.65
CA ASP A 203 -27.43 4.53 0.79
C ASP A 203 -27.29 5.65 -0.24
N LEU A 204 -27.14 5.29 -1.53
CA LEU A 204 -26.89 6.21 -2.63
C LEU A 204 -28.12 6.47 -3.52
N LYS A 205 -29.34 6.16 -3.07
CA LYS A 205 -30.56 6.33 -3.88
C LYS A 205 -30.85 7.77 -4.33
N SER A 206 -30.28 8.76 -3.64
CA SER A 206 -30.43 10.18 -4.00
C SER A 206 -29.28 10.70 -4.84
N ALA A 207 -28.26 9.89 -5.07
CA ALA A 207 -27.07 10.30 -5.81
C ALA A 207 -27.42 10.62 -7.26
N LYS A 208 -26.83 11.69 -7.78
CA LYS A 208 -26.96 12.17 -9.15
C LYS A 208 -25.63 12.13 -9.89
N SER A 209 -24.51 12.09 -9.17
CA SER A 209 -23.17 12.12 -9.76
C SER A 209 -22.11 11.50 -8.84
N LEU A 210 -21.18 10.75 -9.46
CA LEU A 210 -20.07 10.00 -8.84
C LEU A 210 -18.76 10.13 -9.66
N GLU A 211 -18.67 11.13 -10.55
CA GLU A 211 -17.58 11.28 -11.51
C GLU A 211 -16.22 11.27 -10.79
N ASP A 212 -15.30 10.41 -11.23
CA ASP A 212 -13.92 10.31 -10.70
C ASP A 212 -13.81 10.20 -9.16
N MET A 213 -14.87 9.74 -8.47
CA MET A 213 -14.95 9.75 -7.00
C MET A 213 -13.72 9.13 -6.31
N PHE A 214 -13.15 8.05 -6.86
CA PHE A 214 -11.98 7.33 -6.32
C PHE A 214 -10.79 7.36 -7.29
N SER A 215 -10.77 8.29 -8.24
CA SER A 215 -9.68 8.43 -9.21
C SER A 215 -8.35 8.65 -8.48
N PHE A 216 -7.32 7.85 -8.79
CA PHE A 216 -6.01 7.87 -8.13
C PHE A 216 -6.02 7.58 -6.61
N ALA A 217 -7.09 6.97 -6.05
CA ALA A 217 -7.14 6.53 -4.67
C ALA A 217 -6.27 5.27 -4.45
N ALA A 218 -4.97 5.49 -4.23
CA ALA A 218 -3.93 4.44 -4.30
C ALA A 218 -4.12 3.24 -3.34
N SER A 219 -4.80 3.43 -2.20
CA SER A 219 -5.01 2.36 -1.22
C SER A 219 -6.44 1.80 -1.22
N PHE A 220 -7.37 2.40 -1.96
CA PHE A 220 -8.79 2.07 -1.85
C PHE A 220 -9.09 0.73 -2.55
N SER A 221 -9.53 -0.25 -1.77
CA SER A 221 -9.87 -1.61 -2.22
C SER A 221 -10.94 -2.19 -1.29
N GLN A 222 -12.17 -1.72 -1.46
CA GLN A 222 -13.32 -2.10 -0.62
C GLN A 222 -14.43 -2.72 -1.47
N ASN A 223 -15.23 -3.60 -0.88
CA ASN A 223 -16.41 -4.14 -1.57
C ASN A 223 -17.52 -3.08 -1.61
N LEU A 224 -17.97 -2.71 -2.82
CA LEU A 224 -19.06 -1.76 -3.06
C LEU A 224 -20.23 -2.39 -3.85
N ASP A 225 -20.36 -3.72 -3.82
CA ASP A 225 -21.40 -4.45 -4.58
C ASP A 225 -22.82 -4.14 -4.08
N SER A 226 -22.96 -3.68 -2.83
CA SER A 226 -24.23 -3.31 -2.21
C SER A 226 -24.82 -2.00 -2.73
N TRP A 227 -24.02 -1.18 -3.43
CA TRP A 227 -24.44 0.14 -3.87
C TRP A 227 -25.47 0.06 -5.01
N GLN A 228 -26.56 0.83 -4.86
CA GLN A 228 -27.63 0.94 -5.86
C GLN A 228 -27.46 2.24 -6.64
N VAL A 229 -26.75 2.21 -7.76
CA VAL A 229 -26.30 3.41 -8.50
C VAL A 229 -26.69 3.39 -9.99
N GLU A 230 -27.46 2.42 -10.44
CA GLU A 230 -27.83 2.25 -11.85
C GLU A 230 -28.69 3.39 -12.39
N HIS A 231 -29.39 4.09 -11.49
CA HIS A 231 -30.27 5.22 -11.78
C HIS A 231 -29.53 6.53 -12.10
N ILE A 232 -28.23 6.62 -11.83
CA ILE A 232 -27.45 7.85 -11.96
C ILE A 232 -27.26 8.22 -13.44
N GLU A 233 -27.81 9.39 -13.83
CA GLU A 233 -27.84 9.87 -15.22
C GLU A 233 -26.46 10.12 -15.83
N ALA A 234 -25.47 10.54 -15.02
CA ALA A 234 -24.11 10.82 -15.48
C ALA A 234 -23.44 9.60 -16.15
N PHE A 235 -23.87 8.38 -15.81
CA PHE A 235 -23.40 7.16 -16.51
C PHE A 235 -23.92 7.05 -17.95
N HIS A 236 -25.03 7.70 -18.27
CA HIS A 236 -25.73 7.54 -19.55
C HIS A 236 -25.34 8.60 -20.59
N ASN A 237 -24.75 9.72 -20.17
CA ASN A 237 -24.44 10.88 -21.03
C ASN A 237 -22.97 11.29 -20.93
N ASN A 238 -22.04 10.35 -21.15
CA ASN A 238 -20.62 10.66 -21.02
C ASN A 238 -20.16 11.66 -22.09
N ARG A 239 -19.54 12.77 -21.66
CA ARG A 239 -19.17 13.96 -22.45
C ARG A 239 -18.21 13.67 -23.62
N PHE A 240 -17.59 12.48 -23.61
CA PHE A 240 -16.55 12.05 -24.54
C PHE A 240 -17.01 10.95 -25.53
N GLY A 241 -18.28 10.55 -25.50
CA GLY A 241 -18.80 9.55 -26.45
C GLY A 241 -18.33 8.11 -26.22
N PHE A 242 -17.82 7.80 -25.03
CA PHE A 242 -17.50 6.43 -24.62
C PHE A 242 -18.76 5.67 -24.16
N ASP A 243 -18.70 4.33 -24.20
CA ASP A 243 -19.77 3.47 -23.68
C ASP A 243 -20.03 3.77 -22.17
N LYS A 244 -21.29 3.62 -21.74
CA LYS A 244 -21.76 3.86 -20.35
C LYS A 244 -20.98 3.07 -19.30
N TYR A 245 -20.34 1.95 -19.69
CA TYR A 245 -19.52 1.15 -18.79
C TYR A 245 -18.14 1.76 -18.56
N TYR A 246 -17.54 2.37 -19.59
CA TYR A 246 -16.33 3.17 -19.42
C TYR A 246 -16.57 4.32 -18.42
N ALA A 247 -17.77 4.91 -18.42
CA ALA A 247 -18.15 5.93 -17.43
C ALA A 247 -18.17 5.41 -15.98
N ARG A 248 -18.45 4.12 -15.77
CA ARG A 248 -18.43 3.49 -14.44
C ARG A 248 -17.02 3.09 -14.01
N GLU A 249 -16.17 2.68 -14.96
CA GLU A 249 -14.75 2.40 -14.68
C GLU A 249 -13.98 3.67 -14.27
N VAL A 250 -14.34 4.83 -14.84
CA VAL A 250 -13.69 6.12 -14.55
C VAL A 250 -13.82 6.54 -13.09
N ILE A 251 -14.89 6.11 -12.39
CA ILE A 251 -15.01 6.30 -10.92
C ILE A 251 -13.75 5.84 -10.19
N PHE A 252 -13.13 4.77 -10.68
CA PHE A 252 -12.00 4.09 -10.07
C PHE A 252 -10.69 4.32 -10.82
N TRP A 253 -10.63 5.24 -11.78
CA TRP A 253 -9.48 5.40 -12.67
C TRP A 253 -8.15 5.45 -11.92
N ASN A 254 -7.16 4.63 -12.32
CA ASN A 254 -5.86 4.51 -11.64
C ASN A 254 -5.93 4.19 -10.13
N SER A 255 -6.96 3.48 -9.67
CA SER A 255 -7.04 2.90 -8.32
C SER A 255 -6.98 1.37 -8.35
N PRO A 256 -6.68 0.69 -7.21
CA PRO A 256 -6.73 -0.77 -7.13
C PRO A 256 -8.09 -1.37 -7.50
N MET A 257 -9.18 -0.62 -7.33
CA MET A 257 -10.55 -1.05 -7.67
C MET A 257 -10.74 -1.35 -9.17
N VAL A 258 -9.91 -0.81 -10.08
CA VAL A 258 -10.00 -1.16 -11.52
C VAL A 258 -9.76 -2.66 -11.75
N ALA A 259 -8.95 -3.29 -10.91
CA ALA A 259 -8.71 -4.73 -10.98
C ALA A 259 -9.85 -5.55 -10.34
N ASN A 260 -10.74 -4.92 -9.58
CA ASN A 260 -11.83 -5.57 -8.85
C ASN A 260 -13.07 -4.64 -8.77
N LEU A 261 -13.65 -4.34 -9.94
CA LEU A 261 -14.82 -3.46 -10.03
C LEU A 261 -16.03 -4.07 -9.33
N PRO A 262 -16.88 -3.26 -8.66
CA PRO A 262 -18.13 -3.75 -8.11
C PRO A 262 -19.06 -4.24 -9.23
N ILE A 263 -19.98 -5.15 -8.91
CA ILE A 263 -20.87 -5.81 -9.89
C ILE A 263 -21.59 -4.79 -10.79
N TRP A 264 -22.12 -3.71 -10.21
CA TRP A 264 -22.83 -2.67 -10.95
C TRP A 264 -21.92 -1.87 -11.92
N ALA A 265 -20.61 -1.87 -11.73
CA ALA A 265 -19.66 -1.17 -12.59
C ALA A 265 -19.15 -2.02 -13.76
N LYS A 266 -19.31 -3.35 -13.70
CA LYS A 266 -18.85 -4.26 -14.76
C LYS A 266 -19.78 -4.23 -15.98
N GLU A 267 -19.19 -4.45 -17.16
CA GLU A 267 -19.96 -4.75 -18.36
C GLU A 267 -20.74 -6.08 -18.19
N PRO A 268 -22.06 -6.11 -18.43
CA PRO A 268 -22.82 -7.35 -18.41
C PRO A 268 -22.37 -8.22 -19.58
N LYS A 269 -21.82 -9.39 -19.23
CA LYS A 269 -21.36 -10.37 -20.21
C LYS A 269 -22.56 -11.01 -20.90
N PRO A 270 -22.51 -11.25 -22.22
CA PRO A 270 -23.57 -11.96 -22.90
C PRO A 270 -23.68 -13.40 -22.36
N PRO A 271 -24.90 -13.95 -22.26
CA PRO A 271 -25.11 -15.28 -21.72
C PRO A 271 -24.33 -16.33 -22.53
N TYR A 272 -23.59 -17.19 -21.84
CA TYR A 272 -22.81 -18.25 -22.44
C TYR A 272 -23.51 -19.61 -22.24
N PRO A 273 -23.98 -20.29 -23.31
CA PRO A 273 -24.87 -21.45 -23.19
C PRO A 273 -24.15 -22.80 -23.03
N HIS A 274 -22.81 -22.80 -22.96
CA HIS A 274 -22.02 -24.03 -22.95
C HIS A 274 -21.27 -24.22 -21.64
N THR A 275 -21.17 -25.48 -21.21
CA THR A 275 -20.28 -25.90 -20.11
C THR A 275 -19.18 -26.78 -20.71
N HIS A 276 -17.94 -26.54 -20.33
CA HIS A 276 -16.78 -27.33 -20.77
C HIS A 276 -16.27 -28.19 -19.62
N LYS A 277 -15.85 -29.42 -19.93
CA LYS A 277 -15.23 -30.33 -18.97
C LYS A 277 -13.93 -30.89 -19.56
N PRO A 278 -12.83 -30.11 -19.55
CA PRO A 278 -11.55 -30.57 -20.09
C PRO A 278 -11.07 -31.82 -19.36
N LYS A 279 -10.61 -32.81 -20.12
CA LYS A 279 -10.07 -34.06 -19.56
C LYS A 279 -8.62 -33.93 -19.09
N ASP A 280 -7.91 -32.93 -19.59
CA ASP A 280 -6.50 -32.67 -19.35
C ASP A 280 -6.15 -31.19 -19.54
N ARG A 281 -4.91 -30.82 -19.20
CA ARG A 281 -4.42 -29.45 -19.31
C ARG A 281 -4.46 -28.92 -20.75
N ALA A 282 -4.16 -29.76 -21.75
CA ALA A 282 -4.12 -29.32 -23.14
C ALA A 282 -5.51 -28.92 -23.64
N GLU A 283 -6.54 -29.69 -23.27
CA GLU A 283 -7.93 -29.33 -23.55
C GLU A 283 -8.37 -28.06 -22.81
N LEU A 284 -7.94 -27.88 -21.56
CA LEU A 284 -8.20 -26.65 -20.80
C LEU A 284 -7.59 -25.43 -21.50
N VAL A 285 -6.32 -25.49 -21.91
CA VAL A 285 -5.65 -24.42 -22.69
C VAL A 285 -6.38 -24.14 -24.00
N ALA A 286 -6.81 -25.19 -24.71
CA ALA A 286 -7.57 -25.03 -25.95
C ALA A 286 -8.92 -24.32 -25.72
N ILE A 287 -9.61 -24.60 -24.62
CA ILE A 287 -10.87 -23.91 -24.26
C ILE A 287 -10.59 -22.46 -23.88
N LEU A 288 -9.59 -22.20 -23.03
CA LEU A 288 -9.23 -20.86 -22.57
C LEU A 288 -8.79 -19.93 -23.71
N SER A 289 -8.24 -20.50 -24.79
CA SER A 289 -7.81 -19.76 -25.99
C SER A 289 -8.96 -19.42 -26.94
N LYS A 290 -10.15 -20.03 -26.78
CA LYS A 290 -11.30 -19.77 -27.65
C LYS A 290 -11.92 -18.41 -27.36
N LYS A 291 -12.49 -17.83 -28.41
CA LYS A 291 -13.42 -16.71 -28.33
C LYS A 291 -14.77 -17.14 -28.92
N TYR A 292 -15.85 -16.54 -28.44
CA TYR A 292 -17.19 -16.71 -28.99
C TYR A 292 -17.75 -15.36 -29.43
N GLU A 293 -18.59 -15.37 -30.46
CA GLU A 293 -19.16 -14.16 -31.04
C GLU A 293 -20.60 -13.96 -30.58
N VAL A 294 -20.93 -12.73 -30.17
CA VAL A 294 -22.31 -12.31 -29.89
C VAL A 294 -22.53 -10.94 -30.54
N ASN A 295 -23.51 -10.84 -31.44
CA ASN A 295 -23.86 -9.61 -32.15
C ASN A 295 -22.68 -8.91 -32.87
N GLY A 296 -21.70 -9.68 -33.38
CA GLY A 296 -20.52 -9.14 -34.08
C GLY A 296 -19.33 -8.81 -33.18
N GLU A 297 -19.45 -9.00 -31.86
CA GLU A 297 -18.36 -8.81 -30.89
C GLU A 297 -17.83 -10.15 -30.36
N PHE A 298 -16.51 -10.22 -30.12
CA PHE A 298 -15.84 -11.43 -29.65
C PHE A 298 -15.52 -11.38 -28.16
N TYR A 299 -15.97 -12.40 -27.43
CA TYR A 299 -15.82 -12.54 -25.98
C TYR A 299 -14.96 -13.76 -25.62
N GLU A 300 -14.24 -13.69 -24.52
CA GLU A 300 -13.49 -14.83 -23.98
C GLU A 300 -14.43 -15.81 -23.28
N VAL A 301 -14.18 -17.11 -23.37
CA VAL A 301 -14.97 -18.13 -22.65
C VAL A 301 -14.97 -17.81 -21.14
N PRO A 302 -16.15 -17.70 -20.47
CA PRO A 302 -16.21 -17.42 -19.04
C PRO A 302 -15.54 -18.54 -18.23
N LEU A 303 -14.75 -18.20 -17.21
CA LEU A 303 -14.05 -19.22 -16.42
C LEU A 303 -15.01 -20.08 -15.59
N SER A 304 -16.14 -19.51 -15.17
CA SER A 304 -17.25 -20.22 -14.49
C SER A 304 -17.90 -21.30 -15.36
N ALA A 305 -17.73 -21.25 -16.68
CA ALA A 305 -18.27 -22.25 -17.59
C ALA A 305 -17.38 -23.49 -17.74
N ILE A 306 -16.26 -23.57 -17.01
CA ILE A 306 -15.25 -24.61 -17.15
C ILE A 306 -15.19 -25.45 -15.86
N ASP A 307 -15.57 -26.71 -15.94
CA ASP A 307 -15.42 -27.70 -14.88
C ASP A 307 -13.98 -28.24 -14.88
N THR A 308 -13.15 -27.75 -13.95
CA THR A 308 -11.74 -28.14 -13.81
C THR A 308 -11.53 -29.37 -12.93
N SER A 309 -12.59 -30.07 -12.49
CA SER A 309 -12.48 -31.20 -11.54
C SER A 309 -11.59 -32.34 -12.02
N ALA A 310 -11.37 -32.50 -13.33
CA ALA A 310 -10.48 -33.53 -13.88
C ALA A 310 -9.01 -33.08 -14.02
N ILE A 311 -8.70 -31.82 -13.76
CA ILE A 311 -7.40 -31.23 -14.06
C ILE A 311 -6.42 -31.45 -12.91
N THR A 312 -5.25 -32.01 -13.23
CA THR A 312 -4.17 -32.26 -12.28
C THR A 312 -2.97 -31.32 -12.45
N ASP A 313 -2.86 -30.64 -13.59
CA ASP A 313 -1.75 -29.73 -13.93
C ASP A 313 -2.33 -28.40 -14.42
N MET A 314 -2.09 -27.34 -13.66
CA MET A 314 -2.44 -25.95 -13.99
C MET A 314 -1.20 -25.09 -14.28
N SER A 315 -0.04 -25.72 -14.46
CA SER A 315 1.21 -25.01 -14.70
C SER A 315 1.13 -24.08 -15.90
N PHE A 316 1.74 -22.91 -15.76
CA PHE A 316 1.82 -21.87 -16.78
C PHE A 316 0.47 -21.30 -17.28
N LEU A 317 -0.69 -21.68 -16.73
CA LEU A 317 -1.97 -21.12 -17.15
C LEU A 317 -2.05 -19.64 -16.76
N PHE A 318 -2.24 -18.74 -17.73
CA PHE A 318 -2.27 -17.27 -17.54
C PHE A 318 -0.91 -16.58 -17.40
N ALA A 319 0.20 -17.32 -17.54
CA ALA A 319 1.54 -16.74 -17.52
C ALA A 319 1.70 -15.70 -18.65
N ASN A 320 2.18 -14.52 -18.30
CA ASN A 320 2.43 -13.41 -19.21
C ASN A 320 3.93 -13.13 -19.34
N TYR A 321 4.50 -13.63 -20.43
CA TYR A 321 5.91 -13.41 -20.76
C TYR A 321 6.07 -12.16 -21.63
N LYS A 322 6.90 -11.20 -21.18
CA LYS A 322 7.31 -10.06 -22.02
C LYS A 322 8.16 -10.49 -23.21
N ASN A 323 8.92 -11.60 -23.07
CA ASN A 323 9.74 -12.18 -24.13
C ASN A 323 9.63 -13.71 -24.10
N CYS A 324 8.90 -14.28 -25.04
CA CYS A 324 8.71 -15.72 -25.14
C CYS A 324 10.01 -16.47 -25.48
N ASP A 325 10.85 -15.93 -26.37
CA ASP A 325 12.09 -16.60 -26.83
C ASP A 325 13.15 -16.73 -25.72
N PHE A 326 13.20 -15.76 -24.80
CA PHE A 326 14.12 -15.78 -23.66
C PHE A 326 13.82 -16.94 -22.69
N PHE A 327 12.54 -17.18 -22.39
CA PHE A 327 12.13 -18.24 -21.48
C PHE A 327 12.22 -19.65 -22.09
N LEU A 328 12.01 -19.77 -23.40
CA LEU A 328 12.16 -21.03 -24.13
C LEU A 328 13.58 -21.61 -24.01
N THR A 329 14.59 -20.74 -24.09
CA THR A 329 16.00 -21.14 -24.00
C THR A 329 16.38 -21.54 -22.57
N LEU A 330 15.79 -20.90 -21.56
CA LEU A 330 16.14 -21.06 -20.16
C LEU A 330 15.42 -22.25 -19.48
N LEU A 331 14.11 -22.40 -19.69
CA LEU A 331 13.30 -23.39 -18.96
C LEU A 331 13.28 -24.78 -19.60
N LYS A 332 13.44 -24.88 -20.93
CA LYS A 332 13.31 -26.13 -21.70
C LYS A 332 12.02 -26.92 -21.39
N ASP A 333 10.95 -26.23 -20.97
CA ASP A 333 9.64 -26.83 -20.68
C ASP A 333 8.67 -26.51 -21.83
N SER A 334 8.23 -27.53 -22.56
CA SER A 334 7.37 -27.37 -23.74
C SER A 334 6.01 -26.75 -23.42
N ARG A 335 5.54 -26.84 -22.16
CA ARG A 335 4.28 -26.20 -21.71
C ARG A 335 4.34 -24.68 -21.72
N ALA A 336 5.54 -24.10 -21.62
CA ALA A 336 5.72 -22.66 -21.76
C ALA A 336 5.48 -22.20 -23.21
N VAL A 337 5.81 -23.05 -24.20
CA VAL A 337 5.59 -22.78 -25.65
C VAL A 337 4.09 -22.63 -25.93
N GLU A 338 3.29 -23.60 -25.49
CA GLU A 338 1.84 -23.64 -25.74
C GLU A 338 1.14 -22.37 -25.25
N ASN A 339 1.52 -21.87 -24.08
CA ASN A 339 0.89 -20.66 -23.54
C ASN A 339 1.44 -19.38 -24.20
N CYS A 340 2.70 -19.37 -24.65
CA CYS A 340 3.32 -18.24 -25.33
C CYS A 340 2.66 -17.89 -26.66
N GLU A 341 2.15 -18.89 -27.38
CA GLU A 341 1.42 -18.71 -28.64
C GLU A 341 -0.08 -18.46 -28.43
N SER A 342 -0.58 -18.63 -27.20
CA SER A 342 -1.99 -18.48 -26.87
C SER A 342 -2.40 -17.03 -26.56
N SER A 343 -3.69 -16.74 -26.74
CA SER A 343 -4.32 -15.48 -26.30
C SER A 343 -4.49 -15.39 -24.78
N ILE A 344 -4.35 -16.51 -24.05
CA ILE A 344 -4.64 -16.64 -22.61
C ILE A 344 -3.81 -15.66 -21.78
N LYS A 345 -2.56 -15.41 -22.18
CA LYS A 345 -1.65 -14.46 -21.51
C LYS A 345 -2.14 -13.01 -21.48
N TYR A 346 -3.10 -12.66 -22.34
CA TYR A 346 -3.70 -11.33 -22.41
C TYR A 346 -5.05 -11.23 -21.68
N ARG A 347 -5.53 -12.32 -21.09
CA ARG A 347 -6.79 -12.32 -20.33
C ARG A 347 -6.73 -11.28 -19.22
N LYS A 348 -7.77 -10.45 -19.16
CA LYS A 348 -7.94 -9.43 -18.12
C LYS A 348 -9.02 -9.79 -17.12
N ASP A 349 -9.97 -10.62 -17.54
CA ASP A 349 -11.15 -10.99 -16.77
C ASP A 349 -10.98 -12.40 -16.20
N PHE A 350 -10.91 -12.48 -14.87
CA PHE A 350 -10.74 -13.71 -14.11
C PHE A 350 -12.01 -14.12 -13.36
N GLU A 351 -13.15 -13.47 -13.62
CA GLU A 351 -14.40 -13.81 -12.95
C GLU A 351 -14.83 -15.26 -13.23
N GLY A 352 -15.23 -15.95 -12.17
CA GLY A 352 -15.59 -17.38 -12.20
C GLY A 352 -14.41 -18.30 -11.90
N ILE A 353 -13.17 -17.81 -11.84
CA ILE A 353 -12.02 -18.65 -11.49
C ILE A 353 -12.09 -19.14 -10.03
N GLU A 354 -12.78 -18.41 -9.15
CA GLU A 354 -13.03 -18.80 -7.76
C GLU A 354 -13.91 -20.05 -7.64
N GLN A 355 -14.62 -20.43 -8.73
CA GLN A 355 -15.49 -21.60 -8.81
C GLN A 355 -14.76 -22.85 -9.31
N TRP A 356 -13.51 -22.73 -9.74
CA TRP A 356 -12.71 -23.85 -10.21
C TRP A 356 -12.48 -24.87 -9.09
N ASP A 357 -12.77 -26.13 -9.40
CA ASP A 357 -12.37 -27.24 -8.55
C ASP A 357 -10.89 -27.55 -8.79
N THR A 358 -10.06 -27.24 -7.80
CA THR A 358 -8.61 -27.49 -7.81
C THR A 358 -8.22 -28.71 -6.97
N SER A 359 -9.17 -29.48 -6.44
CA SER A 359 -8.91 -30.54 -5.45
C SER A 359 -8.01 -31.67 -5.96
N ASN A 360 -7.94 -31.86 -7.28
CA ASN A 360 -7.08 -32.84 -7.94
C ASN A 360 -5.77 -32.24 -8.49
N VAL A 361 -5.55 -30.94 -8.37
CA VAL A 361 -4.38 -30.25 -8.91
C VAL A 361 -3.14 -30.57 -8.07
N VAL A 362 -2.06 -30.95 -8.75
CA VAL A 362 -0.77 -31.32 -8.15
C VAL A 362 0.35 -30.33 -8.52
N ASP A 363 0.25 -29.69 -9.69
CA ASP A 363 1.26 -28.73 -10.20
C ASP A 363 0.58 -27.41 -10.61
N MET A 364 1.03 -26.30 -10.01
CA MET A 364 0.59 -24.92 -10.27
C MET A 364 1.75 -23.99 -10.63
N LYS A 365 2.94 -24.53 -10.95
CA LYS A 365 4.12 -23.70 -11.22
C LYS A 365 3.85 -22.68 -12.33
N TYR A 366 4.36 -21.46 -12.17
CA TYR A 366 4.26 -20.38 -13.14
C TYR A 366 2.83 -19.97 -13.57
N MET A 367 1.76 -20.40 -12.89
CA MET A 367 0.38 -20.11 -13.32
C MET A 367 0.19 -18.60 -13.60
N PHE A 368 0.34 -17.74 -12.61
CA PHE A 368 0.18 -16.29 -12.76
C PHE A 368 1.51 -15.54 -12.95
N TYR A 369 2.52 -16.20 -13.51
CA TYR A 369 3.83 -15.59 -13.75
C TYR A 369 3.69 -14.34 -14.63
N GLY A 370 4.19 -13.19 -14.18
CA GLY A 370 4.17 -11.93 -14.91
C GLY A 370 2.76 -11.34 -15.13
N SER A 371 1.72 -11.91 -14.53
CA SER A 371 0.35 -11.42 -14.65
C SER A 371 0.15 -10.16 -13.79
N GLU A 372 0.75 -9.04 -14.19
CA GLU A 372 0.82 -7.80 -13.40
C GLU A 372 -0.55 -7.27 -12.93
N ARG A 373 -1.64 -7.60 -13.65
CA ARG A 373 -3.02 -7.17 -13.32
C ARG A 373 -3.83 -8.18 -12.51
N PHE A 374 -3.30 -9.39 -12.28
CA PHE A 374 -4.03 -10.42 -11.56
C PHE A 374 -4.15 -10.06 -10.07
N ASN A 375 -5.38 -9.93 -9.58
CA ASN A 375 -5.71 -9.70 -8.17
C ASN A 375 -7.06 -10.32 -7.80
N HIS A 376 -7.53 -11.33 -8.54
CA HIS A 376 -8.84 -11.94 -8.29
C HIS A 376 -8.76 -12.96 -7.14
N SER A 377 -9.82 -13.07 -6.34
CA SER A 377 -9.81 -13.95 -5.17
C SER A 377 -9.76 -15.43 -5.58
N ILE A 378 -8.85 -16.17 -4.95
CA ILE A 378 -8.65 -17.62 -5.12
C ILE A 378 -8.61 -18.35 -3.78
N GLN A 379 -9.13 -17.71 -2.73
CA GLN A 379 -9.13 -18.27 -1.36
C GLN A 379 -9.94 -19.58 -1.24
N SER A 380 -10.90 -19.79 -2.14
CA SER A 380 -11.78 -20.98 -2.18
C SER A 380 -11.10 -22.24 -2.70
N TRP A 381 -9.94 -22.11 -3.34
CA TRP A 381 -9.25 -23.24 -3.95
C TRP A 381 -8.78 -24.26 -2.91
N ASN A 382 -8.98 -25.54 -3.22
CA ASN A 382 -8.40 -26.65 -2.47
C ASN A 382 -7.01 -26.96 -3.04
N VAL A 383 -5.95 -26.62 -2.29
CA VAL A 383 -4.56 -26.87 -2.69
C VAL A 383 -3.91 -28.03 -1.94
N SER A 384 -4.69 -28.86 -1.24
CA SER A 384 -4.18 -29.93 -0.36
C SER A 384 -3.35 -31.01 -1.07
N GLN A 385 -3.50 -31.15 -2.39
CA GLN A 385 -2.73 -32.09 -3.22
C GLN A 385 -1.58 -31.41 -3.98
N VAL A 386 -1.49 -30.07 -3.95
CA VAL A 386 -0.50 -29.31 -4.71
C VAL A 386 0.88 -29.52 -4.10
N LYS A 387 1.83 -29.93 -4.95
CA LYS A 387 3.23 -30.17 -4.58
C LYS A 387 4.16 -29.09 -5.10
N ASN A 388 3.77 -28.37 -6.15
CA ASN A 388 4.62 -27.41 -6.83
C ASN A 388 3.87 -26.10 -7.11
N MET A 389 4.36 -25.01 -6.51
CA MET A 389 3.91 -23.64 -6.74
C MET A 389 5.07 -22.73 -7.16
N ARG A 390 6.17 -23.29 -7.69
CA ARG A 390 7.34 -22.51 -8.14
C ARG A 390 6.91 -21.36 -9.05
N SER A 391 7.36 -20.14 -8.73
CA SER A 391 7.07 -18.93 -9.52
C SER A 391 5.58 -18.66 -9.80
N MET A 392 4.64 -19.19 -9.01
CA MET A 392 3.20 -19.11 -9.33
C MET A 392 2.70 -17.66 -9.40
N PHE A 393 3.19 -16.76 -8.54
CA PHE A 393 2.84 -15.33 -8.53
C PHE A 393 4.04 -14.42 -8.81
N GLU A 394 5.12 -14.97 -9.38
CA GLU A 394 6.31 -14.16 -9.69
C GLU A 394 5.96 -13.05 -10.69
N GLY A 395 6.17 -11.78 -10.33
CA GLY A 395 5.81 -10.62 -11.15
C GLY A 395 4.31 -10.28 -11.18
N ALA A 396 3.46 -10.94 -10.37
CA ALA A 396 2.06 -10.56 -10.20
C ALA A 396 1.93 -9.33 -9.29
N LYS A 397 2.41 -8.18 -9.77
CA LYS A 397 2.67 -6.97 -8.99
C LYS A 397 1.51 -6.47 -8.13
N ASN A 398 0.27 -6.58 -8.62
CA ASN A 398 -0.93 -6.11 -7.93
C ASN A 398 -1.62 -7.19 -7.09
N PHE A 399 -1.11 -8.42 -7.06
CA PHE A 399 -1.75 -9.52 -6.35
C PHE A 399 -1.64 -9.32 -4.83
N ASN A 400 -2.79 -9.26 -4.15
CA ASN A 400 -2.87 -9.08 -2.70
C ASN A 400 -4.13 -9.74 -2.10
N GLN A 401 -4.44 -10.96 -2.55
CA GLN A 401 -5.63 -11.71 -2.11
C GLN A 401 -5.33 -12.70 -0.98
N PRO A 402 -6.28 -12.96 -0.07
CA PRO A 402 -6.05 -13.81 1.09
C PRO A 402 -5.80 -15.28 0.69
N LEU A 403 -4.72 -15.87 1.21
CA LEU A 403 -4.31 -17.25 0.96
C LEU A 403 -4.16 -18.10 2.23
N ASN A 404 -4.38 -17.53 3.42
CA ASN A 404 -4.12 -18.20 4.69
C ASN A 404 -5.04 -19.40 4.98
N ALA A 405 -6.13 -19.56 4.22
CA ALA A 405 -7.06 -20.68 4.34
C ALA A 405 -6.56 -21.95 3.62
N TRP A 406 -5.51 -21.85 2.81
CA TRP A 406 -4.97 -22.95 2.04
C TRP A 406 -4.28 -24.00 2.91
N HIS A 407 -4.55 -25.27 2.63
CA HIS A 407 -3.88 -26.41 3.28
C HIS A 407 -2.67 -26.85 2.45
N THR A 408 -1.46 -26.52 2.90
CA THR A 408 -0.23 -26.68 2.10
C THR A 408 0.68 -27.85 2.51
N ALA A 409 0.21 -28.80 3.34
CA ALA A 409 1.05 -29.87 3.87
C ALA A 409 1.73 -30.78 2.81
N SER A 410 1.22 -30.79 1.58
CA SER A 410 1.81 -31.52 0.44
C SER A 410 2.86 -30.73 -0.35
N LEU A 411 3.01 -29.43 -0.07
CA LEU A 411 3.86 -28.51 -0.83
C LEU A 411 5.34 -28.86 -0.65
N LYS A 412 6.06 -28.97 -1.77
CA LYS A 412 7.49 -29.28 -1.82
C LYS A 412 8.31 -28.18 -2.47
N GLU A 413 7.77 -27.57 -3.52
CA GLU A 413 8.44 -26.57 -4.34
C GLU A 413 7.69 -25.24 -4.29
N MET A 414 8.34 -24.20 -3.76
CA MET A 414 7.79 -22.84 -3.69
C MET A 414 8.83 -21.76 -4.04
N VAL A 415 9.94 -22.14 -4.67
CA VAL A 415 10.99 -21.20 -5.09
C VAL A 415 10.39 -20.10 -5.98
N TYR A 416 10.77 -18.85 -5.75
CA TYR A 416 10.27 -17.65 -6.46
C TYR A 416 8.76 -17.37 -6.30
N LEU A 417 8.03 -18.04 -5.39
CA LEU A 417 6.55 -18.01 -5.36
C LEU A 417 5.94 -16.59 -5.43
N PHE A 418 6.45 -15.62 -4.66
CA PHE A 418 5.97 -14.24 -4.62
C PHE A 418 7.04 -13.22 -5.06
N ARG A 419 8.06 -13.65 -5.82
CA ARG A 419 9.09 -12.72 -6.30
C ARG A 419 8.45 -11.59 -7.12
N ASP A 420 8.82 -10.34 -6.91
CA ASP A 420 8.23 -9.16 -7.57
C ASP A 420 6.70 -8.99 -7.41
N ALA A 421 6.05 -9.69 -6.46
CA ALA A 421 4.66 -9.45 -6.08
C ALA A 421 4.57 -8.20 -5.18
N GLU A 422 4.83 -7.02 -5.76
CA GLU A 422 5.12 -5.77 -5.03
C GLU A 422 4.06 -5.36 -3.99
N GLN A 423 2.78 -5.65 -4.24
CA GLN A 423 1.64 -5.31 -3.35
C GLN A 423 1.25 -6.43 -2.37
N PHE A 424 1.83 -7.62 -2.47
CA PHE A 424 1.40 -8.76 -1.67
C PHE A 424 1.73 -8.56 -0.18
N ASN A 425 0.71 -8.56 0.67
CA ASN A 425 0.86 -8.39 2.13
C ASN A 425 -0.24 -9.13 2.91
N GLN A 426 -0.49 -10.40 2.57
CA GLN A 426 -1.54 -11.23 3.19
C GLN A 426 -0.95 -12.28 4.14
N PRO A 427 -1.66 -12.64 5.23
CA PRO A 427 -1.15 -13.59 6.21
C PRO A 427 -0.92 -14.99 5.60
N LEU A 428 0.16 -15.65 6.04
CA LEU A 428 0.57 -16.99 5.62
C LEU A 428 0.96 -17.88 6.83
N ASP A 429 0.59 -17.47 8.04
CA ASP A 429 0.97 -18.13 9.31
C ASP A 429 0.39 -19.54 9.46
N LYS A 430 -0.65 -19.89 8.71
CA LYS A 430 -1.27 -21.22 8.71
C LYS A 430 -0.69 -22.19 7.69
N TRP A 431 0.23 -21.73 6.85
CA TRP A 431 0.87 -22.60 5.86
C TRP A 431 1.78 -23.60 6.54
N ASP A 432 1.62 -24.87 6.18
CA ASP A 432 2.56 -25.94 6.50
C ASP A 432 3.60 -26.02 5.37
N ILE A 433 4.85 -25.70 5.70
CA ILE A 433 6.00 -25.82 4.79
C ILE A 433 7.00 -26.89 5.25
N SER A 434 6.61 -27.81 6.13
CA SER A 434 7.49 -28.82 6.75
C SER A 434 8.12 -29.81 5.77
N GLN A 435 7.69 -29.80 4.50
CA GLN A 435 8.24 -30.62 3.41
C GLN A 435 9.08 -29.83 2.41
N VAL A 436 9.19 -28.51 2.57
CA VAL A 436 9.94 -27.62 1.67
C VAL A 436 11.43 -27.62 2.04
N GLU A 437 12.28 -27.83 1.04
CA GLU A 437 13.74 -27.85 1.22
C GLU A 437 14.40 -26.52 0.77
N SER A 438 13.72 -25.71 -0.03
CA SER A 438 14.25 -24.44 -0.54
C SER A 438 13.23 -23.31 -0.43
N LEU A 439 13.65 -22.22 0.22
CA LEU A 439 12.93 -20.95 0.29
C LEU A 439 13.57 -19.89 -0.62
N CYS A 440 14.39 -20.31 -1.58
CA CYS A 440 15.10 -19.39 -2.47
C CYS A 440 14.13 -18.41 -3.16
N ASN A 441 14.42 -17.10 -3.04
CA ASN A 441 13.72 -16.00 -3.68
C ASN A 441 12.19 -15.90 -3.40
N VAL A 442 11.63 -16.56 -2.37
CA VAL A 442 10.17 -16.62 -2.19
C VAL A 442 9.53 -15.23 -2.10
N PHE A 443 10.13 -14.28 -1.38
CA PHE A 443 9.62 -12.91 -1.22
C PHE A 443 10.56 -11.84 -1.79
N ALA A 444 11.49 -12.21 -2.68
CA ALA A 444 12.39 -11.26 -3.31
C ALA A 444 11.59 -10.16 -4.02
N TYR A 445 11.86 -8.89 -3.75
CA TYR A 445 11.20 -7.70 -4.27
C TYR A 445 9.67 -7.62 -4.00
N ALA A 446 9.14 -8.41 -3.06
CA ALA A 446 7.78 -8.25 -2.53
C ALA A 446 7.73 -7.06 -1.56
N LYS A 447 7.84 -5.84 -2.11
CA LYS A 447 8.12 -4.58 -1.37
C LYS A 447 7.19 -4.34 -0.17
N SER A 448 5.91 -4.69 -0.27
CA SER A 448 4.89 -4.45 0.75
C SER A 448 4.77 -5.57 1.80
N PHE A 449 5.42 -6.72 1.60
CA PHE A 449 5.26 -7.89 2.46
C PHE A 449 5.82 -7.63 3.86
N ASN A 450 4.96 -7.73 4.88
CA ASN A 450 5.33 -7.56 6.28
C ASN A 450 4.48 -8.43 7.21
N GLN A 451 4.21 -9.67 6.81
CA GLN A 451 3.34 -10.60 7.56
C GLN A 451 4.14 -11.58 8.41
N ASN A 452 3.57 -11.96 9.55
CA ASN A 452 4.21 -12.87 10.48
C ASN A 452 4.22 -14.31 9.94
N ILE A 453 5.41 -14.89 9.82
CA ILE A 453 5.68 -16.24 9.33
C ILE A 453 6.58 -17.04 10.29
N GLN A 454 6.64 -16.63 11.56
CA GLN A 454 7.45 -17.31 12.59
C GLN A 454 6.99 -18.76 12.84
N SER A 455 5.75 -19.10 12.48
CA SER A 455 5.13 -20.42 12.67
C SER A 455 5.59 -21.47 11.68
N TRP A 456 6.29 -21.07 10.61
CA TRP A 456 6.80 -21.98 9.60
C TRP A 456 7.83 -22.94 10.17
N ASP A 457 7.66 -24.25 9.92
CA ASP A 457 8.66 -25.26 10.23
C ASP A 457 9.75 -25.28 9.15
N THR A 458 10.88 -24.60 9.44
CA THR A 458 12.03 -24.52 8.53
C THR A 458 13.05 -25.67 8.72
N SER A 459 12.75 -26.69 9.53
CA SER A 459 13.73 -27.73 9.93
C SER A 459 14.26 -28.63 8.81
N LYS A 460 13.66 -28.55 7.61
CA LYS A 460 14.14 -29.20 6.39
C LYS A 460 14.76 -28.26 5.36
N VAL A 461 14.67 -26.96 5.56
CA VAL A 461 15.18 -25.98 4.61
C VAL A 461 16.70 -26.03 4.58
N ILE A 462 17.27 -26.14 3.37
CA ILE A 462 18.71 -26.14 3.09
C ILE A 462 19.16 -24.89 2.32
N ASN A 463 18.25 -24.19 1.63
CA ASN A 463 18.54 -22.98 0.86
C ASN A 463 17.58 -21.84 1.23
N MET A 464 18.11 -20.67 1.60
CA MET A 464 17.38 -19.42 1.91
C MET A 464 17.89 -18.21 1.10
N GLU A 465 18.60 -18.46 0.00
CA GLU A 465 19.09 -17.46 -0.95
C GLU A 465 18.01 -16.44 -1.37
N ASP A 466 18.32 -15.15 -1.26
CA ASP A 466 17.47 -13.99 -1.61
C ASP A 466 16.05 -14.00 -1.01
N LEU A 467 15.78 -14.76 0.06
CA LEU A 467 14.41 -14.97 0.55
C LEU A 467 13.63 -13.65 0.75
N PHE A 468 14.27 -12.62 1.30
CA PHE A 468 13.70 -11.28 1.51
C PHE A 468 14.49 -10.18 0.79
N GLU A 469 15.24 -10.50 -0.26
CA GLU A 469 15.96 -9.49 -1.05
C GLU A 469 14.97 -8.39 -1.50
N GLY A 470 15.23 -7.11 -1.27
CA GLY A 470 14.36 -6.01 -1.70
C GLY A 470 12.96 -5.98 -1.06
N ALA A 471 12.66 -6.81 -0.05
CA ALA A 471 11.40 -6.78 0.70
C ALA A 471 11.39 -5.60 1.70
N GLN A 472 11.28 -4.38 1.16
CA GLN A 472 11.56 -3.13 1.88
C GLN A 472 10.76 -2.92 3.17
N ALA A 473 9.51 -3.39 3.24
CA ALA A 473 8.65 -3.26 4.43
C ALA A 473 8.84 -4.36 5.48
N PHE A 474 9.53 -5.45 5.16
CA PHE A 474 9.59 -6.65 6.00
C PHE A 474 10.34 -6.38 7.31
N ASN A 475 9.67 -6.60 8.45
CA ASN A 475 10.25 -6.43 9.79
C ASN A 475 9.56 -7.33 10.83
N GLN A 476 9.42 -8.62 10.52
CA GLN A 476 8.73 -9.60 11.38
C GLN A 476 9.70 -10.58 12.06
N PRO A 477 9.36 -11.11 13.25
CA PRO A 477 10.28 -11.96 14.01
C PRO A 477 10.55 -13.30 13.32
N LEU A 478 11.82 -13.70 13.27
CA LEU A 478 12.29 -14.97 12.67
C LEU A 478 13.17 -15.81 13.62
N ASN A 479 13.40 -15.34 14.84
CA ASN A 479 14.38 -15.92 15.78
C ASN A 479 14.04 -17.36 16.23
N ASN A 480 12.83 -17.86 15.93
CA ASN A 480 12.40 -19.23 16.26
C ASN A 480 12.57 -20.22 15.09
N TRP A 481 12.99 -19.75 13.91
CA TRP A 481 13.27 -20.63 12.78
C TRP A 481 14.46 -21.55 13.08
N ASN A 482 14.33 -22.81 12.65
CA ASN A 482 15.42 -23.75 12.67
C ASN A 482 16.22 -23.61 11.37
N VAL A 483 17.41 -23.04 11.46
CA VAL A 483 18.34 -22.85 10.33
C VAL A 483 19.53 -23.82 10.35
N SER A 484 19.53 -24.83 11.22
CA SER A 484 20.70 -25.67 11.49
C SER A 484 21.14 -26.53 10.29
N LYS A 485 20.30 -26.67 9.26
CA LYS A 485 20.60 -27.38 8.01
C LYS A 485 20.83 -26.47 6.81
N VAL A 486 20.65 -25.16 6.98
CA VAL A 486 20.78 -24.19 5.88
C VAL A 486 22.24 -24.09 5.48
N LEU A 487 22.49 -24.22 4.18
CA LEU A 487 23.83 -24.14 3.57
C LEU A 487 24.04 -22.79 2.86
N ASN A 488 22.99 -22.20 2.30
CA ASN A 488 23.04 -20.95 1.55
C ASN A 488 22.09 -19.89 2.17
N MET A 489 22.65 -18.74 2.56
CA MET A 489 21.94 -17.52 3.01
C MET A 489 22.36 -16.27 2.21
N GLU A 490 22.89 -16.47 0.99
CA GLU A 490 23.25 -15.39 0.07
C GLU A 490 22.08 -14.40 -0.08
N ALA A 491 22.38 -13.11 0.08
CA ALA A 491 21.46 -11.97 -0.07
C ALA A 491 20.08 -12.10 0.63
N MET A 492 19.97 -12.95 1.65
CA MET A 492 18.69 -13.26 2.32
C MET A 492 17.91 -12.03 2.78
N PHE A 493 18.60 -10.98 3.23
CA PHE A 493 18.01 -9.69 3.65
C PHE A 493 18.61 -8.49 2.88
N ALA A 494 19.19 -8.72 1.70
CA ALA A 494 19.74 -7.63 0.89
C ALA A 494 18.62 -6.63 0.55
N ASP A 495 18.86 -5.32 0.69
CA ASP A 495 17.89 -4.24 0.51
C ASP A 495 16.56 -4.37 1.31
N ALA A 496 16.51 -5.23 2.34
CA ALA A 496 15.39 -5.31 3.29
C ALA A 496 15.47 -4.13 4.29
N LYS A 497 15.25 -2.91 3.80
CA LYS A 497 15.57 -1.64 4.49
C LYS A 497 14.97 -1.47 5.89
N SER A 498 13.80 -2.05 6.14
CA SER A 498 13.11 -1.95 7.43
C SER A 498 13.48 -3.05 8.43
N PHE A 499 14.16 -4.12 7.98
CA PHE A 499 14.40 -5.29 8.80
C PHE A 499 15.34 -4.99 9.97
N ASN A 500 14.89 -5.26 11.19
CA ASN A 500 15.68 -5.05 12.41
C ASN A 500 15.22 -5.98 13.54
N GLN A 501 15.07 -7.28 13.26
CA GLN A 501 14.60 -8.29 14.22
C GLN A 501 15.74 -9.19 14.71
N PRO A 502 15.68 -9.68 15.97
CA PRO A 502 16.75 -10.51 16.53
C PRO A 502 16.88 -11.85 15.80
N LEU A 503 18.12 -12.29 15.61
CA LEU A 503 18.51 -13.55 14.95
C LEU A 503 19.54 -14.35 15.78
N ASP A 504 19.69 -14.00 17.06
CA ASP A 504 20.75 -14.48 17.95
C ASP A 504 20.62 -15.97 18.34
N LYS A 505 19.44 -16.59 18.11
CA LYS A 505 19.17 -18.00 18.40
C LYS A 505 19.46 -18.93 17.22
N TRP A 506 19.80 -18.40 16.06
CA TRP A 506 20.07 -19.19 14.87
C TRP A 506 21.36 -20.01 15.02
N ASP A 507 21.26 -21.31 14.75
CA ASP A 507 22.42 -22.18 14.59
C ASP A 507 22.95 -22.10 13.15
N THR A 508 23.90 -21.21 12.91
CA THR A 508 24.50 -21.00 11.59
C THR A 508 25.64 -21.96 11.28
N SER A 509 25.87 -23.00 12.10
CA SER A 509 27.07 -23.84 12.01
C SER A 509 27.21 -24.60 10.69
N SER A 510 26.11 -24.84 9.97
CA SER A 510 26.11 -25.48 8.65
C SER A 510 26.27 -24.53 7.46
N VAL A 511 26.13 -23.22 7.67
CA VAL A 511 26.07 -22.24 6.58
C VAL A 511 27.43 -22.12 5.90
N LYS A 512 27.41 -22.12 4.57
CA LYS A 512 28.57 -21.99 3.70
C LYS A 512 28.63 -20.62 3.04
N ASP A 513 27.50 -20.10 2.58
CA ASP A 513 27.43 -18.80 1.89
C ASP A 513 26.59 -17.78 2.68
N MET A 514 27.19 -16.62 2.97
CA MET A 514 26.54 -15.46 3.57
C MET A 514 26.82 -14.18 2.76
N SER A 515 27.22 -14.32 1.49
CA SER A 515 27.50 -13.17 0.64
C SER A 515 26.26 -12.28 0.51
N SER A 516 26.45 -10.96 0.57
CA SER A 516 25.40 -9.94 0.50
C SER A 516 24.27 -10.05 1.52
N MET A 517 24.36 -10.92 2.54
CA MET A 517 23.22 -11.29 3.41
C MET A 517 22.45 -10.10 4.00
N PHE A 518 23.15 -9.02 4.38
CA PHE A 518 22.56 -7.77 4.90
C PHE A 518 22.96 -6.55 4.05
N SER A 519 23.36 -6.73 2.79
CA SER A 519 23.73 -5.62 1.91
C SER A 519 22.55 -4.66 1.75
N GLY A 520 22.69 -3.37 2.01
CA GLY A 520 21.58 -2.40 1.93
C GLY A 520 20.49 -2.55 3.00
N ALA A 521 20.66 -3.42 4.01
CA ALA A 521 19.73 -3.54 5.15
C ALA A 521 19.89 -2.35 6.11
N GLU A 522 19.47 -1.16 5.68
CA GLU A 522 19.75 0.13 6.31
C GLU A 522 19.38 0.21 7.80
N SER A 523 18.31 -0.49 8.24
CA SER A 523 17.85 -0.46 9.63
C SER A 523 18.45 -1.52 10.54
N PHE A 524 19.13 -2.52 9.98
CA PHE A 524 19.57 -3.69 10.73
C PHE A 524 20.69 -3.36 11.73
N ASN A 525 20.47 -3.66 13.01
CA ASN A 525 21.45 -3.44 14.07
C ASN A 525 21.26 -4.42 15.24
N GLN A 526 21.13 -5.72 14.95
CA GLN A 526 20.87 -6.77 15.94
C GLN A 526 22.13 -7.61 16.22
N PRO A 527 22.32 -8.13 17.45
CA PRO A 527 23.54 -8.85 17.81
C PRO A 527 23.68 -10.16 17.04
N LEU A 528 24.87 -10.37 16.46
CA LEU A 528 25.23 -11.58 15.69
C LEU A 528 26.45 -12.32 16.24
N ASN A 529 27.01 -11.86 17.37
CA ASN A 529 28.26 -12.40 17.93
C ASN A 529 28.14 -13.85 18.45
N THR A 530 26.91 -14.40 18.51
CA THR A 530 26.63 -15.80 18.87
C THR A 530 26.69 -16.75 17.67
N TRP A 531 26.73 -16.22 16.44
CA TRP A 531 26.74 -17.04 15.23
C TRP A 531 28.02 -17.85 15.07
N GLN A 532 27.86 -19.08 14.61
CA GLN A 532 28.93 -20.01 14.30
C GLN A 532 29.26 -19.91 12.81
N VAL A 533 30.17 -19.02 12.44
CA VAL A 533 30.53 -18.76 11.04
C VAL A 533 31.75 -19.56 10.54
N GLY A 534 32.22 -20.53 11.34
CA GLY A 534 33.45 -21.27 11.06
C GLY A 534 33.43 -22.10 9.77
N ASN A 535 32.27 -22.38 9.19
CA ASN A 535 32.14 -23.11 7.93
C ASN A 535 31.83 -22.21 6.72
N VAL A 536 31.71 -20.90 6.93
CA VAL A 536 31.38 -19.94 5.87
C VAL A 536 32.60 -19.68 5.00
N TYR A 537 32.44 -19.88 3.68
CA TYR A 537 33.49 -19.65 2.69
C TYR A 537 33.36 -18.27 2.00
N ASP A 538 32.15 -17.74 1.87
CA ASP A 538 31.86 -16.46 1.19
C ASP A 538 31.09 -15.48 2.09
N MET A 539 31.69 -14.31 2.30
CA MET A 539 31.14 -13.16 3.04
C MET A 539 31.24 -11.87 2.23
N ARG A 540 31.36 -11.95 0.90
CA ARG A 540 31.42 -10.75 0.04
C ARG A 540 30.21 -9.86 0.30
N SER A 541 30.41 -8.55 0.39
CA SER A 541 29.32 -7.56 0.56
C SER A 541 28.35 -7.80 1.73
N MET A 542 28.67 -8.67 2.70
CA MET A 542 27.70 -9.10 3.72
C MET A 542 27.01 -7.94 4.46
N PHE A 543 27.72 -6.85 4.73
CA PHE A 543 27.22 -5.63 5.38
C PHE A 543 27.44 -4.38 4.53
N GLU A 544 27.60 -4.52 3.21
CA GLU A 544 27.69 -3.38 2.31
C GLU A 544 26.47 -2.48 2.49
N ARG A 545 26.64 -1.17 2.68
CA ARG A 545 25.55 -0.20 2.87
C ARG A 545 24.58 -0.52 4.02
N ALA A 546 24.94 -1.40 4.96
CA ALA A 546 24.20 -1.65 6.21
C ALA A 546 24.42 -0.50 7.19
N THR A 547 23.87 0.67 6.88
CA THR A 547 24.31 1.96 7.45
C THR A 547 24.18 2.06 8.97
N LYS A 548 23.22 1.40 9.61
CA LYS A 548 23.05 1.40 11.09
C LYS A 548 23.80 0.28 11.82
N PHE A 549 24.35 -0.70 11.10
CA PHE A 549 24.94 -1.87 11.73
C PHE A 549 26.22 -1.51 12.49
N ASN A 550 26.25 -1.79 13.80
CA ASN A 550 27.42 -1.56 14.64
C ASN A 550 27.47 -2.54 15.83
N GLN A 551 27.20 -3.81 15.59
CA GLN A 551 27.21 -4.86 16.62
C GLN A 551 28.54 -5.62 16.63
N PRO A 552 29.00 -6.10 17.80
CA PRO A 552 30.29 -6.79 17.92
C PRO A 552 30.31 -8.09 17.12
N LEU A 553 31.44 -8.34 16.45
CA LEU A 553 31.73 -9.56 15.66
C LEU A 553 33.07 -10.21 16.08
N ASP A 554 33.63 -9.78 17.21
CA ASP A 554 34.96 -10.16 17.69
C ASP A 554 35.12 -11.66 17.99
N LYS A 555 34.01 -12.38 18.21
CA LYS A 555 34.00 -13.82 18.51
C LYS A 555 33.91 -14.71 17.27
N TRP A 556 33.73 -14.14 16.08
CA TRP A 556 33.61 -14.91 14.86
C TRP A 556 34.93 -15.61 14.50
N ASN A 557 34.85 -16.93 14.25
CA ASN A 557 35.94 -17.68 13.66
C ASN A 557 35.87 -17.58 12.13
N VAL A 558 36.70 -16.73 11.53
CA VAL A 558 36.74 -16.45 10.09
C VAL A 558 37.90 -17.16 9.36
N SER A 559 38.52 -18.18 9.96
CA SER A 559 39.70 -18.84 9.38
C SER A 559 39.46 -19.55 8.06
N ASN A 560 38.20 -19.90 7.78
CA ASN A 560 37.78 -20.61 6.57
C ASN A 560 37.16 -19.70 5.51
N VAL A 561 37.12 -18.38 5.73
CA VAL A 561 36.62 -17.42 4.74
C VAL A 561 37.63 -17.28 3.61
N TYR A 562 37.15 -17.48 2.38
CA TYR A 562 37.92 -17.31 1.15
C TYR A 562 37.61 -15.99 0.46
N LYS A 563 36.37 -15.50 0.57
CA LYS A 563 35.91 -14.30 -0.13
C LYS A 563 35.30 -13.30 0.85
N ILE A 564 35.90 -12.11 0.94
CA ILE A 564 35.50 -11.05 1.91
C ILE A 564 35.45 -9.64 1.27
N ASN A 565 35.50 -9.58 -0.06
CA ASN A 565 35.48 -8.32 -0.80
C ASN A 565 34.23 -7.51 -0.45
N TYR A 566 34.39 -6.19 -0.36
CA TYR A 566 33.29 -5.26 -0.12
C TYR A 566 32.48 -5.43 1.20
N MET A 567 32.91 -6.31 2.12
CA MET A 567 32.10 -6.73 3.28
C MET A 567 31.48 -5.58 4.10
N PHE A 568 32.19 -4.47 4.29
CA PHE A 568 31.74 -3.30 5.05
C PHE A 568 31.76 -2.02 4.22
N VAL A 569 31.64 -2.11 2.90
CA VAL A 569 31.57 -0.91 2.03
C VAL A 569 30.40 -0.04 2.44
N GLU A 570 30.61 1.26 2.64
CA GLU A 570 29.58 2.24 3.03
C GLU A 570 28.79 1.87 4.31
N ALA A 571 29.31 0.94 5.14
CA ALA A 571 28.79 0.64 6.48
C ALA A 571 29.15 1.77 7.45
N SER A 572 28.48 2.91 7.28
CA SER A 572 28.91 4.21 7.82
C SER A 572 28.95 4.32 9.35
N HIS A 573 28.27 3.42 10.08
CA HIS A 573 28.30 3.38 11.55
C HIS A 573 29.16 2.24 12.12
N PHE A 574 29.73 1.37 11.28
CA PHE A 574 30.46 0.20 11.74
C PHE A 574 31.87 0.56 12.23
N LYS A 575 32.08 0.45 13.55
CA LYS A 575 33.33 0.86 14.24
C LYS A 575 33.83 -0.15 15.26
N GLN A 576 33.50 -1.43 15.07
CA GLN A 576 33.87 -2.50 15.99
C GLN A 576 35.33 -2.94 15.80
N ASP A 577 35.93 -3.48 16.87
CA ASP A 577 37.29 -4.00 16.83
C ASP A 577 37.32 -5.40 16.19
N LEU A 578 38.04 -5.53 15.07
CA LEU A 578 38.23 -6.77 14.31
C LEU A 578 39.68 -7.29 14.37
N ASN A 579 40.52 -6.80 15.29
CA ASN A 579 41.92 -7.23 15.37
C ASN A 579 42.09 -8.70 15.79
N MET A 580 41.09 -9.28 16.44
CA MET A 580 41.09 -10.68 16.90
C MET A 580 40.77 -11.69 15.79
N TRP A 581 40.32 -11.23 14.62
CA TRP A 581 40.03 -12.11 13.49
C TRP A 581 41.29 -12.78 12.96
N ASN A 582 41.27 -14.12 12.97
CA ASN A 582 42.32 -14.94 12.39
C ASN A 582 41.94 -15.30 10.95
N ILE A 583 42.35 -14.47 10.00
CA ILE A 583 42.10 -14.69 8.58
C ILE A 583 43.27 -15.46 7.96
N ASN A 584 42.95 -16.56 7.26
CA ASN A 584 43.93 -17.26 6.45
C ASN A 584 44.20 -16.49 5.16
N ILE A 585 45.30 -15.73 5.14
CA ILE A 585 45.73 -14.90 4.02
C ILE A 585 45.91 -15.72 2.72
N TRP A 586 46.41 -16.96 2.82
CA TRP A 586 46.63 -17.81 1.65
C TRP A 586 45.32 -18.22 0.97
N ASN A 587 44.30 -18.55 1.77
CA ASN A 587 42.96 -18.88 1.26
C ASN A 587 42.39 -17.73 0.41
N ILE A 588 42.58 -16.49 0.85
CA ILE A 588 42.08 -15.30 0.16
C ILE A 588 42.87 -15.02 -1.12
N LEU A 589 44.21 -15.03 -1.04
CA LEU A 589 45.08 -14.65 -2.14
C LEU A 589 45.03 -15.64 -3.32
N GLU A 590 44.82 -16.93 -3.06
CA GLU A 590 44.82 -17.98 -4.09
C GLU A 590 43.64 -17.88 -5.07
N LEU A 591 42.49 -17.34 -4.63
CA LEU A 591 41.27 -17.30 -5.44
C LEU A 591 40.97 -15.94 -6.08
N GLU A 592 41.15 -14.82 -5.36
CA GLU A 592 40.71 -13.50 -5.86
C GLU A 592 41.77 -12.39 -5.78
N GLY A 593 42.99 -12.70 -5.31
CA GLY A 593 43.99 -11.68 -5.00
C GLY A 593 43.67 -10.90 -3.72
N ILE A 594 44.22 -9.68 -3.57
CA ILE A 594 44.03 -8.88 -2.35
C ILE A 594 42.57 -8.41 -2.27
N PRO A 595 41.90 -8.59 -1.12
CA PRO A 595 40.53 -8.15 -0.96
C PRO A 595 40.35 -6.68 -1.25
N SER A 596 39.53 -6.40 -2.26
CA SER A 596 39.30 -5.04 -2.71
C SER A 596 38.21 -4.40 -1.87
N TYR A 597 38.47 -3.18 -1.41
CA TYR A 597 37.49 -2.27 -0.82
C TYR A 597 36.73 -2.76 0.42
N VAL A 598 37.26 -3.72 1.20
CA VAL A 598 36.57 -4.31 2.37
C VAL A 598 35.94 -3.27 3.31
N PHE A 599 36.60 -2.14 3.52
CA PHE A 599 36.18 -1.09 4.46
C PHE A 599 35.87 0.27 3.79
N GLU A 600 35.82 0.36 2.46
CA GLU A 600 35.63 1.63 1.76
C GLU A 600 34.35 2.36 2.21
N GLY A 601 34.42 3.64 2.54
CA GLY A 601 33.28 4.40 3.05
C GLY A 601 32.86 4.08 4.50
N SER A 602 33.55 3.18 5.19
CA SER A 602 33.31 2.88 6.63
C SER A 602 34.30 3.62 7.55
N PRO A 603 33.99 3.78 8.85
CA PRO A 603 34.93 4.30 9.83
C PRO A 603 36.28 3.56 9.88
N LEU A 604 36.28 2.25 9.61
CA LEU A 604 37.47 1.41 9.60
C LEU A 604 38.38 1.63 8.38
N GLN A 605 37.95 2.34 7.34
CA GLN A 605 38.82 2.70 6.20
C GLN A 605 40.08 3.44 6.66
N SER A 606 39.92 4.35 7.62
CA SER A 606 41.00 5.20 8.14
C SER A 606 41.94 4.45 9.09
N ASN A 607 41.43 3.43 9.78
CA ASN A 607 42.20 2.62 10.72
C ASN A 607 41.77 1.15 10.67
N PRO A 608 42.16 0.42 9.61
CA PRO A 608 41.75 -0.98 9.46
C PRO A 608 42.47 -1.90 10.46
N PRO A 609 41.94 -3.11 10.71
CA PRO A 609 42.56 -4.09 11.59
C PRO A 609 43.93 -4.56 11.08
N LYS A 610 44.78 -5.03 12.00
CA LYS A 610 46.17 -5.43 11.72
C LYS A 610 46.28 -6.46 10.59
N TRP A 611 45.40 -7.47 10.57
CA TRP A 611 45.41 -8.51 9.53
C TRP A 611 45.22 -7.90 8.13
N TYR A 612 44.36 -6.90 7.97
CA TYR A 612 44.09 -6.25 6.68
C TYR A 612 45.28 -5.38 6.25
N LYS A 613 45.89 -4.66 7.20
CA LYS A 613 47.12 -3.89 6.95
C LYS A 613 48.26 -4.80 6.46
N ASN A 614 48.42 -5.98 7.08
CA ASN A 614 49.43 -6.96 6.66
C ASN A 614 49.15 -7.49 5.26
N LEU A 615 47.89 -7.82 4.96
CA LEU A 615 47.44 -8.31 3.66
C LEU A 615 47.70 -7.31 2.52
N VAL A 616 47.38 -6.03 2.75
CA VAL A 616 47.67 -4.95 1.77
C VAL A 616 49.17 -4.62 1.72
N GLY A 617 49.89 -4.78 2.83
CA GLY A 617 51.33 -4.52 2.96
C GLY A 617 52.20 -5.49 2.16
N GLN A 618 51.78 -6.77 2.02
CA GLN A 618 52.42 -7.78 1.17
C GLN A 618 52.41 -7.43 -0.34
N LYS A 619 51.75 -6.32 -0.74
CA LYS A 619 51.79 -5.76 -2.10
C LYS A 619 53.03 -4.88 -2.37
N ARG A 620 53.79 -4.52 -1.34
CA ARG A 620 54.90 -3.55 -1.42
C ARG A 620 56.31 -4.17 -1.39
N GLU A 621 56.39 -5.49 -1.24
CA GLU A 621 57.59 -6.31 -1.44
C GLU A 621 57.35 -7.23 -2.64
#